data_AF-A0A839RYP5-F1
#
_entry.id   AF-A0A839RYP5-F1
#
_cell.length_a   1.000
_cell.length_b   1.000
_cell.length_c   1.000
_cell.angle_alpha   90.00
_cell.angle_beta   90.00
_cell.angle_gamma   90.00
#
_symmetry.space_group_name_H-M   'P 1'
#
loop_
_entity.id
_entity.type
_entity.pdbx_description
1 polymer ?
#
loop_
_entity_poly.entity_id
_entity_poly.type
_entity_poly.pdbx_seq_one_letter_code
_entity_poly.pdbx_strand_id
1 'polypeptide(L)'
;MSSGDEAIEAAAQRAQKTAHRNIPQLDDMPIPGDTANLREGADLNDACLALLPLIGVWRGEGEVNYPTMDEPARVAQQLTIAHDGRPFLYHEARSWLLDADGNVIRPAARETGFWRPQADDTIELVLSHSSGIIELFYGQTRGQSAWQLATDAVVRSQTAKEVTAAERLYGIMPDGSGNLGYVEERAMMGHPKTPHVSLVLERVVG
;
A
#
# COMPACT_ATOMS: atom_id res chain seq x y z
N MET A 1 27.13 1.87 -21.00
CA MET A 1 26.85 3.08 -20.22
C MET A 1 25.44 3.60 -20.56
N SER A 2 24.38 2.76 -20.53
CA SER A 2 23.02 3.20 -20.96
C SER A 2 21.94 3.02 -19.89
N SER A 3 21.94 1.91 -19.16
CA SER A 3 20.84 1.62 -18.21
C SER A 3 20.77 2.53 -16.97
N GLY A 4 21.90 3.05 -16.49
CA GLY A 4 21.93 3.93 -15.31
C GLY A 4 21.40 5.33 -15.59
N ASP A 5 21.82 5.92 -16.71
CA ASP A 5 21.41 7.28 -17.11
C ASP A 5 19.93 7.30 -17.52
N GLU A 6 19.46 6.27 -18.22
CA GLU A 6 18.04 6.09 -18.55
C GLU A 6 17.16 5.99 -17.30
N ALA A 7 17.61 5.27 -16.26
CA ALA A 7 16.88 5.16 -15.00
C ALA A 7 16.81 6.50 -14.23
N ILE A 8 17.91 7.28 -14.26
CA ILE A 8 17.96 8.62 -13.64
C ILE A 8 17.03 9.58 -14.38
N GLU A 9 17.05 9.58 -15.71
CA GLU A 9 16.19 10.46 -16.51
C GLU A 9 14.71 10.11 -16.34
N ALA A 10 14.36 8.81 -16.34
CA ALA A 10 13.00 8.36 -16.06
C ALA A 10 12.55 8.76 -14.65
N ALA A 11 13.44 8.66 -13.64
CA ALA A 11 13.15 9.15 -12.29
C ALA A 11 12.93 10.66 -12.23
N ALA A 12 13.73 11.45 -12.95
CA ALA A 12 13.57 12.90 -13.03
C ALA A 12 12.24 13.31 -13.69
N GLN A 13 11.87 12.65 -14.78
CA GLN A 13 10.59 12.89 -15.47
C GLN A 13 9.39 12.53 -14.59
N ARG A 14 9.45 11.43 -13.83
CA ARG A 14 8.42 11.10 -12.83
C ARG A 14 8.33 12.16 -11.75
N ALA A 15 9.46 12.55 -11.17
CA ALA A 15 9.52 13.55 -10.12
C ALA A 15 8.91 14.89 -10.55
N GLN A 16 9.12 15.34 -11.80
CA GLN A 16 8.47 16.56 -12.30
C GLN A 16 6.92 16.49 -12.23
N LYS A 17 6.33 15.32 -12.45
CA LYS A 17 4.88 15.12 -12.43
C LYS A 17 4.29 14.97 -11.03
N THR A 18 5.05 14.44 -10.06
CA THR A 18 4.49 14.04 -8.75
C THR A 18 5.04 14.84 -7.57
N ALA A 19 6.25 15.41 -7.68
CA ALA A 19 6.95 16.04 -6.55
C ALA A 19 6.34 17.36 -6.06
N HIS A 20 5.43 17.96 -6.84
CA HIS A 20 4.70 19.17 -6.50
C HIS A 20 3.28 18.89 -5.99
N ARG A 21 2.88 17.60 -5.93
CA ARG A 21 1.55 17.19 -5.51
C ARG A 21 1.60 16.70 -4.07
N ASN A 22 0.51 16.88 -3.36
CA ASN A 22 0.28 16.31 -2.04
C ASN A 22 -1.18 15.85 -1.90
N ILE A 23 -1.50 15.18 -0.79
CA ILE A 23 -2.90 14.86 -0.44
C ILE A 23 -3.66 16.12 -0.01
N PRO A 24 -4.98 16.22 -0.29
CA PRO A 24 -5.77 17.39 0.11
C PRO A 24 -5.70 17.65 1.62
N GLN A 25 -5.46 18.90 1.99
CA GLN A 25 -5.34 19.34 3.39
C GLN A 25 -6.50 20.23 3.81
N LEU A 26 -6.70 20.32 5.13
CA LEU A 26 -7.45 21.39 5.77
C LEU A 26 -6.44 22.33 6.44
N ASP A 27 -6.33 23.55 5.90
CA ASP A 27 -5.25 24.49 6.24
C ASP A 27 -5.39 25.15 7.63
N ASP A 28 -6.54 24.98 8.28
CA ASP A 28 -6.90 25.58 9.57
C ASP A 28 -6.67 24.65 10.78
N MET A 29 -6.08 23.48 10.55
CA MET A 29 -5.76 22.54 11.62
C MET A 29 -4.70 23.12 12.58
N PRO A 30 -4.89 23.03 13.91
CA PRO A 30 -3.92 23.53 14.89
C PRO A 30 -2.69 22.61 15.05
N ILE A 31 -2.57 21.58 14.21
CA ILE A 31 -1.49 20.59 14.17
C ILE A 31 -1.07 20.36 12.72
N PRO A 32 0.14 19.84 12.46
CA PRO A 32 0.55 19.45 11.12
C PRO A 32 -0.48 18.51 10.48
N GLY A 33 -0.83 18.79 9.23
CA GLY A 33 -1.61 17.87 8.41
C GLY A 33 -0.76 16.68 7.94
N ASP A 34 -1.43 15.61 7.51
CA ASP A 34 -0.75 14.46 6.92
C ASP A 34 -0.08 14.87 5.59
N THR A 35 1.16 14.46 5.37
CA THR A 35 1.86 14.65 4.09
C THR A 35 2.17 13.31 3.45
N ALA A 36 1.86 13.18 2.16
CA ALA A 36 2.30 12.08 1.31
C ALA A 36 3.47 12.50 0.41
N ASN A 37 4.09 13.65 0.68
CA ASN A 37 5.22 14.19 -0.06
C ASN A 37 6.32 14.63 0.91
N LEU A 38 7.46 13.93 0.90
CA LEU A 38 8.60 14.19 1.79
C LEU A 38 9.26 15.57 1.62
N ARG A 39 8.83 16.37 0.64
CA ARG A 39 9.31 17.75 0.42
C ARG A 39 8.42 18.79 1.10
N GLU A 40 7.31 18.38 1.69
CA GLU A 40 6.28 19.23 2.26
C GLU A 40 5.81 18.70 3.62
N GLY A 41 5.33 19.57 4.49
CA GLY A 41 4.79 19.18 5.80
C GLY A 41 5.87 18.99 6.87
N ALA A 42 5.56 18.16 7.87
CA ALA A 42 6.48 17.86 8.96
C ALA A 42 7.67 17.00 8.49
N ASP A 43 8.80 17.10 9.17
CA ASP A 43 9.94 16.21 8.94
C ASP A 43 9.55 14.75 9.23
N LEU A 44 10.07 13.82 8.42
CA LEU A 44 9.86 12.40 8.66
C LEU A 44 10.57 11.97 9.95
N ASN A 45 9.87 11.22 10.80
CA ASN A 45 10.48 10.63 11.98
C ASN A 45 11.55 9.60 11.61
N ASP A 46 12.72 9.63 12.27
CA ASP A 46 13.83 8.70 11.99
C ASP A 46 13.44 7.22 12.12
N ALA A 47 12.48 6.88 12.99
CA ALA A 47 11.97 5.52 13.11
C ALA A 47 11.31 5.02 11.79
N CYS A 48 10.87 5.93 10.93
CA CYS A 48 10.19 5.61 9.67
C CYS A 48 11.12 5.57 8.45
N LEU A 49 12.43 5.74 8.60
CA LEU A 49 13.37 5.76 7.46
C LEU A 49 13.35 4.46 6.65
N ALA A 50 13.13 3.31 7.30
CA ALA A 50 13.01 2.02 6.62
C ALA A 50 11.75 1.90 5.74
N LEU A 51 10.77 2.79 5.93
CA LEU A 51 9.53 2.86 5.15
C LEU A 51 9.50 4.06 4.19
N LEU A 52 10.55 4.87 4.15
CA LEU A 52 10.62 6.12 3.38
C LEU A 52 10.14 5.95 1.94
N PRO A 53 10.54 4.91 1.18
CA PRO A 53 10.12 4.79 -0.21
C PRO A 53 8.61 4.54 -0.40
N LEU A 54 7.87 4.09 0.62
CA LEU A 54 6.42 3.87 0.55
C LEU A 54 5.61 5.17 0.57
N ILE A 55 6.12 6.23 1.22
CA ILE A 55 5.39 7.50 1.41
C ILE A 55 5.05 8.09 0.06
N GLY A 56 3.76 8.33 -0.19
CA GLY A 56 3.24 8.70 -1.50
C GLY A 56 1.78 8.29 -1.68
N VAL A 57 1.19 8.76 -2.77
CA VAL A 57 -0.05 8.18 -3.30
C VAL A 57 0.31 7.36 -4.53
N TRP A 58 -0.15 6.12 -4.55
CA TRP A 58 0.09 5.14 -5.59
C TRP A 58 -1.23 4.76 -6.23
N ARG A 59 -1.27 4.61 -7.56
CA ARG A 59 -2.45 4.18 -8.28
C ARG A 59 -2.08 3.26 -9.43
N GLY A 60 -2.84 2.18 -9.59
CA GLY A 60 -2.62 1.25 -10.69
C GLY A 60 -3.59 0.09 -10.65
N GLU A 61 -3.24 -0.94 -11.40
CA GLU A 61 -4.10 -2.07 -11.72
C GLU A 61 -3.41 -3.40 -11.41
N GLY A 62 -4.22 -4.45 -11.45
CA GLY A 62 -3.77 -5.83 -11.39
C GLY A 62 -4.97 -6.76 -11.34
N GLU A 63 -4.81 -7.86 -10.63
CA GLU A 63 -5.76 -8.96 -10.62
C GLU A 63 -6.08 -9.40 -9.19
N VAL A 64 -7.36 -9.71 -8.97
CA VAL A 64 -7.82 -10.48 -7.81
C VAL A 64 -8.31 -11.84 -8.28
N ASN A 65 -7.83 -12.88 -7.62
CA ASN A 65 -8.20 -14.26 -7.89
C ASN A 65 -8.42 -14.99 -6.56
N TYR A 66 -9.34 -15.94 -6.52
CA TYR A 66 -9.51 -16.79 -5.35
C TYR A 66 -10.26 -18.08 -5.71
N PRO A 67 -10.04 -19.21 -5.01
CA PRO A 67 -10.75 -20.46 -5.30
C PRO A 67 -12.29 -20.39 -5.27
N THR A 68 -12.86 -19.40 -4.57
CA THR A 68 -14.31 -19.18 -4.51
C THR A 68 -14.85 -18.28 -5.63
N MET A 69 -14.00 -17.85 -6.57
CA MET A 69 -14.37 -17.02 -7.71
C MET A 69 -14.45 -17.89 -8.97
N ASP A 70 -15.43 -17.60 -9.84
CA ASP A 70 -15.58 -18.33 -11.11
C ASP A 70 -14.42 -18.02 -12.08
N GLU A 71 -13.97 -16.76 -12.09
CA GLU A 71 -12.86 -16.27 -12.90
C GLU A 71 -12.08 -15.16 -12.16
N PRO A 72 -10.79 -14.97 -12.46
CA PRO A 72 -10.04 -13.81 -11.98
C PRO A 72 -10.69 -12.49 -12.45
N ALA A 73 -10.63 -11.47 -11.61
CA ALA A 73 -11.19 -10.15 -11.92
C ALA A 73 -10.10 -9.08 -11.96
N ARG A 74 -10.20 -8.16 -12.91
CA ARG A 74 -9.35 -6.96 -12.94
C ARG A 74 -9.73 -6.02 -11.80
N VAL A 75 -8.73 -5.54 -11.10
CA VAL A 75 -8.88 -4.62 -9.97
C VAL A 75 -7.92 -3.46 -10.13
N ALA A 76 -8.40 -2.27 -9.80
CA ALA A 76 -7.57 -1.10 -9.63
C ALA A 76 -7.57 -0.68 -8.15
N GLN A 77 -6.50 -0.01 -7.74
CA GLN A 77 -6.36 0.47 -6.37
C GLN A 77 -5.68 1.83 -6.34
N GLN A 78 -6.09 2.66 -5.39
CA GLN A 78 -5.27 3.75 -4.87
C GLN A 78 -4.80 3.39 -3.46
N LEU A 79 -3.49 3.45 -3.24
CA LEU A 79 -2.85 3.30 -1.93
C LEU A 79 -2.26 4.66 -1.53
N THR A 80 -2.63 5.17 -0.37
CA THR A 80 -2.13 6.40 0.22
C THR A 80 -1.31 6.05 1.45
N ILE A 81 -0.02 6.41 1.43
CA ILE A 81 0.88 6.31 2.57
C ILE A 81 1.35 7.72 2.91
N ALA A 82 1.03 8.20 4.11
CA ALA A 82 1.31 9.57 4.56
C ALA A 82 1.85 9.58 5.99
N HIS A 83 2.33 10.72 6.48
CA HIS A 83 2.75 10.90 7.87
C HIS A 83 2.49 12.32 8.36
N ASP A 84 2.49 12.48 9.68
CA ASP A 84 2.42 13.79 10.36
C ASP A 84 3.69 14.11 11.17
N GLY A 85 4.76 13.31 10.98
CA GLY A 85 6.06 13.47 11.63
C GLY A 85 6.23 12.65 12.93
N ARG A 86 5.20 11.91 13.35
CA ARG A 86 5.27 10.95 14.46
C ARG A 86 5.80 9.58 13.97
N PRO A 87 6.18 8.66 14.88
CA PRO A 87 6.78 7.37 14.50
C PRO A 87 5.75 6.35 14.01
N PHE A 88 4.98 6.70 12.98
CA PHE A 88 4.09 5.83 12.24
C PHE A 88 3.79 6.43 10.86
N LEU A 89 3.32 5.61 9.93
CA LEU A 89 2.74 6.09 8.66
C LEU A 89 1.25 5.76 8.61
N TYR A 90 0.45 6.71 8.14
CA TYR A 90 -0.95 6.49 7.76
C TYR A 90 -1.03 5.58 6.54
N HIS A 91 -2.02 4.70 6.52
CA HIS A 91 -2.35 3.80 5.42
C HIS A 91 -3.83 3.98 5.03
N GLU A 92 -4.09 4.15 3.73
CA GLU A 92 -5.41 3.92 3.14
C GLU A 92 -5.29 3.23 1.80
N ALA A 93 -5.95 2.08 1.63
CA ALA A 93 -6.12 1.44 0.34
C ALA A 93 -7.60 1.43 -0.06
N ARG A 94 -7.87 1.87 -1.31
CA ARG A 94 -9.21 1.90 -1.90
C ARG A 94 -9.17 1.21 -3.25
N SER A 95 -9.93 0.13 -3.40
CA SER A 95 -9.99 -0.65 -4.63
C SER A 95 -11.33 -0.53 -5.33
N TRP A 96 -11.33 -0.77 -6.65
CA TRP A 96 -12.53 -0.89 -7.48
C TRP A 96 -12.31 -1.94 -8.58
N LEU A 97 -13.38 -2.64 -8.96
CA LEU A 97 -13.33 -3.64 -10.02
C LEU A 97 -13.47 -3.00 -11.39
N LEU A 98 -12.78 -3.57 -12.37
CA LEU A 98 -12.78 -3.12 -13.76
C LEU A 98 -13.38 -4.18 -14.69
N ASP A 99 -14.00 -3.75 -15.78
CA ASP A 99 -14.38 -4.63 -16.88
C ASP A 99 -13.21 -4.88 -17.85
N ALA A 100 -13.48 -5.61 -18.93
CA ALA A 100 -12.48 -5.93 -19.95
C ALA A 100 -11.93 -4.67 -20.66
N ASP A 101 -12.72 -3.60 -20.75
CA ASP A 101 -12.35 -2.34 -21.39
C ASP A 101 -11.64 -1.36 -20.43
N GLY A 102 -11.56 -1.70 -19.13
CA GLY A 102 -10.96 -0.87 -18.09
C GLY A 102 -11.92 0.14 -17.46
N ASN A 103 -13.23 0.04 -17.72
CA ASN A 103 -14.22 0.88 -17.05
C ASN A 103 -14.48 0.38 -15.63
N VAL A 104 -14.78 1.32 -14.73
CA VAL A 104 -15.14 1.00 -13.36
C VAL A 104 -16.50 0.31 -13.30
N ILE A 105 -16.53 -0.93 -12.82
CA ILE A 105 -17.77 -1.65 -12.53
C ILE A 105 -18.38 -1.13 -11.23
N ARG A 106 -17.59 -1.16 -10.14
CA ARG A 106 -18.03 -0.72 -8.80
C ARG A 106 -16.85 -0.60 -7.81
N PRO A 107 -17.04 0.12 -6.69
CA PRO A 107 -16.16 0.02 -5.54
C PRO A 107 -15.98 -1.41 -5.02
N ALA A 108 -14.80 -1.68 -4.48
CA ALA A 108 -14.40 -2.96 -3.91
C ALA A 108 -13.84 -2.75 -2.48
N ALA A 109 -12.74 -3.43 -2.14
CA ALA A 109 -12.15 -3.36 -0.80
C ALA A 109 -11.73 -1.93 -0.42
N ARG A 110 -11.93 -1.58 0.85
CA ARG A 110 -11.34 -0.39 1.47
C ARG A 110 -10.83 -0.74 2.84
N GLU A 111 -9.60 -0.34 3.13
CA GLU A 111 -8.92 -0.53 4.40
C GLU A 111 -8.14 0.71 4.80
N THR A 112 -7.96 0.90 6.11
CA THR A 112 -7.19 1.99 6.67
C THR A 112 -6.55 1.60 7.99
N GLY A 113 -5.41 2.22 8.31
CA GLY A 113 -4.72 2.02 9.56
C GLY A 113 -3.30 2.59 9.53
N PHE A 114 -2.36 1.91 10.18
CA PHE A 114 -1.03 2.48 10.44
C PHE A 114 0.10 1.46 10.29
N TRP A 115 1.19 1.90 9.66
CA TRP A 115 2.50 1.24 9.71
C TRP A 115 3.28 1.75 10.92
N ARG A 116 3.90 0.86 11.68
CA ARG A 116 4.63 1.19 12.91
C ARG A 116 5.95 0.41 12.98
N PRO A 117 7.07 1.01 12.52
CA PRO A 117 8.40 0.45 12.73
C PRO A 117 8.75 0.42 14.23
N GLN A 118 9.42 -0.65 14.65
CA GLN A 118 9.92 -0.85 16.01
C GLN A 118 11.44 -0.77 16.04
N ALA A 119 12.00 -0.60 17.25
CA ALA A 119 13.44 -0.45 17.44
C ALA A 119 14.27 -1.71 17.13
N ASP A 120 13.62 -2.86 17.01
CA ASP A 120 14.23 -4.15 16.64
C ASP A 120 14.07 -4.49 15.14
N ASP A 121 13.78 -3.48 14.32
CA ASP A 121 13.48 -3.57 12.88
C ASP A 121 12.18 -4.32 12.52
N THR A 122 11.39 -4.73 13.50
CA THR A 122 10.04 -5.25 13.26
C THR A 122 9.14 -4.14 12.73
N ILE A 123 8.31 -4.47 11.75
CA ILE A 123 7.28 -3.58 11.22
C ILE A 123 5.92 -4.14 11.60
N GLU A 124 5.12 -3.33 12.31
CA GLU A 124 3.72 -3.61 12.54
C GLU A 124 2.89 -2.92 11.47
N LEU A 125 1.84 -3.58 10.97
CA LEU A 125 0.80 -2.93 10.17
C LEU A 125 -0.57 -3.31 10.78
N VAL A 126 -1.24 -2.30 11.34
CA VAL A 126 -2.57 -2.45 11.93
C VAL A 126 -3.61 -1.93 10.95
N LEU A 127 -4.59 -2.75 10.60
CA LEU A 127 -5.60 -2.40 9.59
C LEU A 127 -7.01 -2.66 10.09
N SER A 128 -7.91 -1.79 9.65
CA SER A 128 -9.35 -1.96 9.72
C SER A 128 -9.93 -1.97 8.31
N HIS A 129 -10.81 -2.92 8.03
CA HIS A 129 -11.41 -3.11 6.73
C HIS A 129 -12.90 -2.74 6.79
N SER A 130 -13.37 -2.07 5.75
CA SER A 130 -14.80 -1.73 5.56
C SER A 130 -15.74 -2.95 5.56
N SER A 131 -15.20 -4.16 5.36
CA SER A 131 -15.91 -5.44 5.44
C SER A 131 -16.11 -5.97 6.87
N GLY A 132 -15.67 -5.22 7.90
CA GLY A 132 -15.81 -5.61 9.30
C GLY A 132 -14.73 -6.57 9.79
N ILE A 133 -13.50 -6.40 9.31
CA ILE A 133 -12.30 -7.17 9.69
C ILE A 133 -11.26 -6.21 10.27
N ILE A 134 -10.50 -6.66 11.26
CA ILE A 134 -9.29 -6.00 11.78
C ILE A 134 -8.14 -7.00 11.63
N GLU A 135 -7.01 -6.56 11.07
CA GLU A 135 -5.81 -7.37 10.89
C GLU A 135 -4.61 -6.69 11.59
N LEU A 136 -3.84 -7.47 12.35
CA LEU A 136 -2.52 -7.08 12.85
C LEU A 136 -1.48 -7.91 12.09
N PHE A 137 -0.61 -7.23 11.37
CA PHE A 137 0.52 -7.81 10.68
C PHE A 137 1.82 -7.52 11.42
N TYR A 138 2.73 -8.49 11.41
CA TYR A 138 4.14 -8.31 11.71
C TYR A 138 4.98 -8.64 10.49
N GLY A 139 6.07 -7.92 10.30
CA GLY A 139 6.95 -8.11 9.16
C GLY A 139 8.30 -7.45 9.31
N GLN A 140 9.09 -7.50 8.25
CA GLN A 140 10.43 -6.93 8.17
C GLN A 140 10.71 -6.42 6.76
N THR A 141 11.76 -5.61 6.62
CA THR A 141 12.31 -5.23 5.32
C THR A 141 12.95 -6.45 4.63
N ARG A 142 12.90 -6.46 3.30
CA ARG A 142 13.57 -7.41 2.41
C ARG A 142 14.48 -6.62 1.48
N GLY A 143 15.69 -6.32 1.93
CA GLY A 143 16.56 -5.36 1.24
C GLY A 143 16.15 -3.92 1.50
N GLN A 144 16.44 -3.00 0.58
CA GLN A 144 16.29 -1.55 0.81
C GLN A 144 14.89 -1.01 0.51
N SER A 145 14.08 -1.73 -0.27
CA SER A 145 12.84 -1.19 -0.84
C SER A 145 11.74 -2.23 -1.01
N ALA A 146 11.75 -3.28 -0.18
CA ALA A 146 10.68 -4.26 -0.10
C ALA A 146 10.38 -4.64 1.34
N TRP A 147 9.14 -5.07 1.60
CA TRP A 147 8.60 -5.34 2.94
C TRP A 147 7.68 -6.55 2.87
N GLN A 148 7.93 -7.54 3.73
CA GLN A 148 7.12 -8.76 3.82
C GLN A 148 6.48 -8.83 5.19
N LEU A 149 5.17 -9.02 5.24
CA LEU A 149 4.39 -9.04 6.47
C LEU A 149 3.38 -10.19 6.47
N ALA A 150 3.12 -10.78 7.63
CA ALA A 150 2.10 -11.80 7.81
C ALA A 150 1.19 -11.44 8.99
N THR A 151 -0.08 -11.81 8.89
CA THR A 151 -1.04 -11.61 9.99
C THR A 151 -0.66 -12.46 11.19
N ASP A 152 -0.63 -11.84 12.37
CA ASP A 152 -0.56 -12.54 13.66
C ASP A 152 -1.93 -12.63 14.32
N ALA A 153 -2.79 -11.63 14.09
CA ALA A 153 -4.17 -11.65 14.53
C ALA A 153 -5.13 -11.18 13.43
N VAL A 154 -6.27 -11.88 13.32
CA VAL A 154 -7.42 -11.48 12.51
C VAL A 154 -8.66 -11.50 13.40
N VAL A 155 -9.31 -10.35 13.54
CA VAL A 155 -10.56 -10.19 14.30
C VAL A 155 -11.67 -9.81 13.35
N ARG A 156 -12.85 -10.41 13.52
CA ARG A 156 -13.97 -10.26 12.60
C ARG A 156 -15.25 -9.91 13.33
N SER A 157 -16.03 -9.01 12.74
CA SER A 157 -17.43 -8.81 13.13
C SER A 157 -18.27 -10.04 12.77
N GLN A 158 -19.46 -10.16 13.37
CA GLN A 158 -20.36 -11.30 13.14
C GLN A 158 -20.80 -11.44 11.68
N THR A 159 -20.85 -10.34 10.93
CA THR A 159 -21.30 -10.29 9.53
C THR A 159 -20.15 -10.42 8.52
N ALA A 160 -18.90 -10.40 8.97
CA ALA A 160 -17.75 -10.48 8.07
C ALA A 160 -17.54 -11.91 7.56
N LYS A 161 -17.11 -12.02 6.29
CA LYS A 161 -16.64 -13.29 5.71
C LYS A 161 -15.54 -13.90 6.57
N GLU A 162 -15.40 -15.22 6.52
CA GLU A 162 -14.31 -15.89 7.20
C GLU A 162 -12.97 -15.52 6.57
N VAL A 163 -12.10 -14.88 7.34
CA VAL A 163 -10.69 -14.65 7.04
C VAL A 163 -9.89 -15.10 8.26
N THR A 164 -8.79 -15.80 8.03
CA THR A 164 -7.99 -16.41 9.11
C THR A 164 -6.53 -16.05 9.05
N ALA A 165 -5.98 -15.76 7.87
CA ALA A 165 -4.61 -15.29 7.71
C ALA A 165 -4.38 -14.57 6.39
N ALA A 166 -3.38 -13.70 6.33
CA ALA A 166 -2.86 -13.13 5.10
C ALA A 166 -1.34 -12.95 5.17
N GLU A 167 -0.70 -12.91 4.00
CA GLU A 167 0.69 -12.52 3.84
C GLU A 167 0.80 -11.50 2.70
N ARG A 168 1.54 -10.43 2.93
CA ARG A 168 1.71 -9.31 2.01
C ARG A 168 3.18 -9.08 1.71
N LEU A 169 3.48 -8.88 0.43
CA LEU A 169 4.77 -8.42 -0.05
C LEU A 169 4.57 -7.10 -0.79
N TYR A 170 5.24 -6.05 -0.33
CA TYR A 170 5.34 -4.76 -1.00
C TYR A 170 6.77 -4.57 -1.50
N GLY A 171 6.97 -3.95 -2.66
CA GLY A 171 8.31 -3.60 -3.10
C GLY A 171 8.36 -2.61 -4.26
N ILE A 172 9.31 -1.69 -4.22
CA ILE A 172 9.64 -0.84 -5.37
C ILE A 172 10.30 -1.73 -6.43
N MET A 173 9.73 -1.73 -7.63
CA MET A 173 10.18 -2.60 -8.71
C MET A 173 11.62 -2.28 -9.13
N PRO A 174 12.49 -3.30 -9.30
CA PRO A 174 13.90 -3.11 -9.60
C PRO A 174 14.18 -2.77 -11.08
N ASP A 175 13.14 -2.65 -11.91
CA ASP A 175 13.21 -2.39 -13.35
C ASP A 175 13.41 -0.90 -13.69
N GLY A 176 13.60 -0.04 -12.68
CA GLY A 176 13.76 1.40 -12.85
C GLY A 176 12.46 2.18 -13.07
N SER A 177 11.30 1.50 -13.12
CA SER A 177 9.98 2.14 -13.22
C SER A 177 9.68 2.99 -11.98
N GLY A 178 10.21 2.59 -10.82
CA GLY A 178 9.85 3.19 -9.54
C GLY A 178 8.42 2.87 -9.09
N ASN A 179 7.75 1.93 -9.77
CA ASN A 179 6.41 1.47 -9.41
C ASN A 179 6.45 0.62 -8.15
N LEU A 180 5.36 0.62 -7.39
CA LEU A 180 5.16 -0.24 -6.24
C LEU A 180 4.45 -1.52 -6.68
N GLY A 181 5.15 -2.65 -6.57
CA GLY A 181 4.55 -3.98 -6.62
C GLY A 181 3.93 -4.35 -5.27
N TYR A 182 2.74 -4.95 -5.31
CA TYR A 182 2.06 -5.52 -4.14
C TYR A 182 1.50 -6.88 -4.49
N VAL A 183 1.77 -7.87 -3.64
CA VAL A 183 1.16 -9.20 -3.73
C VAL A 183 0.62 -9.57 -2.36
N GLU A 184 -0.57 -10.15 -2.34
CA GLU A 184 -1.19 -10.70 -1.16
C GLU A 184 -1.65 -12.13 -1.40
N GLU A 185 -1.31 -13.00 -0.46
CA GLU A 185 -1.93 -14.30 -0.29
C GLU A 185 -2.89 -14.26 0.90
N ARG A 186 -4.03 -14.96 0.80
CA ARG A 186 -5.05 -14.94 1.87
C ARG A 186 -5.62 -16.33 2.12
N ALA A 187 -5.80 -16.66 3.40
CA ALA A 187 -6.58 -17.78 3.88
C ALA A 187 -7.96 -17.27 4.31
N MET A 188 -9.00 -17.68 3.58
CA MET A 188 -10.37 -17.26 3.82
C MET A 188 -11.35 -18.31 3.29
N MET A 189 -12.57 -18.32 3.85
CA MET A 189 -13.66 -19.17 3.41
C MET A 189 -13.28 -20.67 3.33
N GLY A 190 -12.58 -21.18 4.34
CA GLY A 190 -12.15 -22.59 4.41
C GLY A 190 -10.94 -22.97 3.52
N HIS A 191 -10.39 -22.03 2.75
CA HIS A 191 -9.19 -22.28 1.93
C HIS A 191 -7.90 -21.90 2.67
N PRO A 192 -6.81 -22.68 2.52
CA PRO A 192 -5.51 -22.31 3.06
C PRO A 192 -4.98 -21.08 2.32
N LYS A 193 -3.89 -20.50 2.84
CA LYS A 193 -3.23 -19.35 2.24
C LYS A 193 -2.84 -19.66 0.79
N THR A 194 -3.34 -18.84 -0.13
CA THR A 194 -3.17 -18.97 -1.58
C THR A 194 -3.18 -17.57 -2.22
N PRO A 195 -2.64 -17.39 -3.43
CA PRO A 195 -2.63 -16.09 -4.10
C PRO A 195 -4.02 -15.46 -4.15
N HIS A 196 -4.09 -14.17 -3.78
CA HIS A 196 -5.36 -13.45 -3.72
C HIS A 196 -5.34 -12.19 -4.58
N VAL A 197 -4.37 -11.29 -4.38
CA VAL A 197 -4.28 -10.03 -5.11
C VAL A 197 -2.85 -9.81 -5.58
N SER A 198 -2.68 -9.30 -6.79
CA SER A 198 -1.41 -8.72 -7.25
C SER A 198 -1.68 -7.39 -7.95
N LEU A 199 -0.87 -6.38 -7.69
CA LEU A 199 -1.00 -5.02 -8.22
C LEU A 199 0.37 -4.45 -8.60
N VAL A 200 0.38 -3.63 -9.64
CA VAL A 200 1.48 -2.71 -9.96
C VAL A 200 0.93 -1.29 -9.91
N LEU A 201 1.47 -0.48 -9.01
CA LEU A 201 0.96 0.86 -8.71
C LEU A 201 1.99 1.93 -9.09
N GLU A 202 1.58 2.89 -9.90
CA GLU A 202 2.39 4.03 -10.27
C GLU A 202 2.26 5.13 -9.21
N ARG A 203 3.36 5.83 -8.94
CA ARG A 203 3.33 6.99 -8.05
C ARG A 203 2.60 8.15 -8.70
N VAL A 204 1.63 8.73 -8.00
CA VAL A 204 0.89 9.93 -8.45
C VAL A 204 1.10 11.15 -7.54
N VAL A 205 1.64 10.96 -6.33
CA VAL A 205 2.00 12.00 -5.35
C VAL A 205 3.32 11.61 -4.67
N GLY A 206 4.17 12.61 -4.39
CA GLY A 206 5.48 12.43 -3.76
C GLY A 206 6.62 12.17 -4.74
#